data_AF-A0AA43AKU9-F1
#
_entry.id   AF-A0AA43AKU9-F1
#
_cell.length_a   1.000
_cell.length_b   1.000
_cell.length_c   1.000
_cell.angle_alpha   90.00
_cell.angle_beta   90.00
_cell.angle_gamma   90.00
#
_symmetry.space_group_name_H-M   'P 1'
#
loop_
_entity.id
_entity.type
_entity.pdbx_description
1 polymer ?
#
loop_
_entity_poly.entity_id
_entity_poly.type
_entity_poly.pdbx_seq_one_letter_code
_entity_poly.pdbx_strand_id
1 'polypeptide(L)'
;MRQRSHLQTRLAESQPMIRWVTEQVQTRKLPPMLALLPLIESSYRLDVISSAGAAGPWQLMPDTAARFSVPMTNGFDGRYSLPLATEAALSYLGWLHQFFGQDWLLALAAYNAGEGRVLKAVLNGGTRNVWELQLPNETRLYVARFLALSQLLDRAAQHGFVLPPWQAGENIRVWRQPGGCSLLEWAMERGVAMNEASRWNPAWRLPDPREVSDCPIIYGGGKAPPAPRHQETRPQLVRAVSLESLHDPLLLLPARGLDMGRGGLTLERLPDPLGLEQARPLLAP
;
A
#
# COMPACT_ATOMS: atom_id res chain seq x y z
N MET A 1 8.88 19.68 18.49
CA MET A 1 9.14 20.50 17.28
C MET A 1 9.87 19.72 16.17
N ARG A 2 11.03 19.06 16.41
CA ARG A 2 11.80 18.31 15.38
C ARG A 2 11.04 17.19 14.64
N GLN A 3 10.16 16.46 15.31
CA GLN A 3 9.39 15.38 14.65
C GLN A 3 8.29 15.92 13.71
N ARG A 4 7.72 17.10 14.02
CA ARG A 4 6.70 17.74 13.16
C ARG A 4 7.32 18.24 11.85
N SER A 5 8.50 18.88 11.93
CA SER A 5 9.21 19.35 10.74
C SER A 5 9.63 18.19 9.84
N HIS A 6 10.08 17.06 10.42
CA HIS A 6 10.42 15.87 9.63
C HIS A 6 9.21 15.31 8.88
N LEU A 7 8.07 15.12 9.57
CA LEU A 7 6.84 14.64 8.93
C LEU A 7 6.37 15.58 7.82
N GLN A 8 6.41 16.90 8.04
CA GLN A 8 6.03 17.89 7.02
C GLN A 8 6.92 17.83 5.78
N THR A 9 8.25 17.71 5.95
CA THR A 9 9.18 17.52 4.84
C THR A 9 8.87 16.24 4.08
N ARG A 10 8.67 15.11 4.78
CA ARG A 10 8.34 13.83 4.13
C ARG A 10 7.02 13.86 3.38
N LEU A 11 6.00 14.49 3.96
CA LEU A 11 4.72 14.70 3.30
C LEU A 11 4.88 15.53 2.03
N ALA A 12 5.65 16.62 2.07
CA ALA A 12 5.93 17.47 0.92
C ALA A 12 6.65 16.70 -0.20
N GLU A 13 7.74 16.00 0.12
CA GLU A 13 8.51 15.21 -0.83
C GLU A 13 7.73 14.06 -1.46
N SER A 14 6.75 13.52 -0.73
CA SER A 14 5.99 12.34 -1.14
C SER A 14 4.61 12.67 -1.70
N GLN A 15 4.23 13.96 -1.81
CA GLN A 15 2.90 14.38 -2.30
C GLN A 15 2.50 13.69 -3.61
N PRO A 16 3.36 13.60 -4.65
CA PRO A 16 3.04 12.92 -5.90
C PRO A 16 2.61 11.46 -5.71
N MET A 17 3.35 10.74 -4.86
CA MET A 17 3.11 9.33 -4.55
C MET A 17 1.87 9.16 -3.67
N ILE A 18 1.70 10.01 -2.65
CA ILE A 18 0.53 9.99 -1.77
C ILE A 18 -0.75 10.20 -2.59
N ARG A 19 -0.75 11.16 -3.51
CA ARG A 19 -1.88 11.43 -4.40
C ARG A 19 -2.21 10.22 -5.27
N TRP A 20 -1.21 9.69 -5.97
CA TRP A 20 -1.39 8.53 -6.84
C TRP A 20 -1.91 7.31 -6.05
N VAL A 21 -1.33 7.01 -4.89
CA VAL A 21 -1.80 5.91 -4.02
C VAL A 21 -3.22 6.17 -3.50
N THR A 22 -3.57 7.41 -3.14
CA THR A 22 -4.93 7.75 -2.70
C THR A 22 -5.96 7.47 -3.79
N GLU A 23 -5.66 7.81 -5.05
CA GLU A 23 -6.51 7.47 -6.20
C GLU A 23 -6.66 5.95 -6.36
N GLN A 24 -5.58 5.18 -6.13
CA GLN A 24 -5.62 3.71 -6.18
C GLN A 24 -6.47 3.09 -5.08
N VAL A 25 -6.41 3.64 -3.87
CA VAL A 25 -7.21 3.24 -2.70
C VAL A 25 -8.69 3.50 -2.97
N GLN A 26 -9.02 4.72 -3.44
CA GLN A 26 -10.39 5.13 -3.75
C GLN A 26 -11.01 4.32 -4.88
N THR A 27 -10.24 4.04 -5.94
CA THR A 27 -10.70 3.20 -7.07
C THR A 27 -11.11 1.79 -6.60
N ARG A 28 -10.48 1.29 -5.54
CA ARG A 28 -10.80 -0.01 -4.92
C ARG A 28 -11.90 0.08 -3.85
N LYS A 29 -12.48 1.27 -3.64
CA LYS A 29 -13.47 1.55 -2.59
C LYS A 29 -12.97 1.17 -1.19
N LEU A 30 -11.66 1.30 -0.98
CA LEU A 30 -11.04 1.09 0.32
C LEU A 30 -11.00 2.41 1.10
N PRO A 31 -10.89 2.38 2.44
CA PRO A 31 -10.77 3.58 3.25
C PRO A 31 -9.58 4.44 2.77
N PRO A 32 -9.79 5.72 2.41
CA PRO A 32 -8.75 6.57 1.86
C PRO A 32 -7.48 6.61 2.73
N MET A 33 -7.66 6.65 4.06
CA MET A 33 -6.57 6.68 5.05
C MET A 33 -5.54 5.55 4.91
N LEU A 34 -5.86 4.43 4.25
CA LEU A 34 -4.88 3.37 3.97
C LEU A 34 -3.72 3.85 3.07
N ALA A 35 -3.90 4.95 2.33
CA ALA A 35 -2.79 5.59 1.63
C ALA A 35 -1.71 6.12 2.59
N LEU A 36 -1.95 6.19 3.90
CA LEU A 36 -0.93 6.61 4.86
C LEU A 36 0.01 5.48 5.27
N LEU A 37 -0.31 4.22 4.97
CA LEU A 37 0.53 3.09 5.40
C LEU A 37 1.96 3.15 4.88
N PRO A 38 2.24 3.49 3.60
CA PRO A 38 3.62 3.66 3.14
C PRO A 38 4.40 4.73 3.90
N LEU A 39 3.73 5.73 4.49
CA LEU A 39 4.39 6.72 5.35
C LEU A 39 4.90 6.09 6.65
N ILE A 40 4.14 5.15 7.22
CA ILE A 40 4.53 4.41 8.43
C ILE A 40 5.60 3.37 8.12
N GLU A 41 5.46 2.66 7.00
CA GLU A 41 6.34 1.56 6.61
C GLU A 41 7.73 2.01 6.17
N SER A 42 7.78 2.97 5.25
CA SER A 42 9.02 3.35 4.56
C SER A 42 9.24 4.87 4.53
N SER A 43 8.32 5.63 5.11
CA SER A 43 8.20 7.07 4.82
C SER A 43 8.07 7.34 3.32
N TYR A 44 7.37 6.49 2.57
CA TYR A 44 7.24 6.54 1.11
C TYR A 44 8.54 6.37 0.31
N ARG A 45 9.60 5.83 0.92
CA ARG A 45 10.83 5.52 0.19
C ARG A 45 10.63 4.31 -0.70
N LEU A 46 11.01 4.45 -1.97
CA LEU A 46 10.87 3.36 -2.95
C LEU A 46 12.00 2.34 -2.86
N ASP A 47 13.14 2.68 -2.26
CA ASP A 47 14.42 1.98 -2.36
C ASP A 47 14.90 1.34 -1.04
N VAL A 48 13.98 1.05 -0.12
CA VAL A 48 14.29 0.56 1.23
C VAL A 48 14.04 -0.92 1.40
N ILE A 49 14.88 -1.55 2.22
CA ILE A 49 14.70 -2.92 2.71
C ILE A 49 14.90 -2.97 4.22
N SER A 50 14.04 -3.68 4.94
CA SER A 50 14.22 -3.92 6.38
C SER A 50 15.23 -5.04 6.64
N SER A 51 15.68 -5.15 7.89
CA SER A 51 16.53 -6.26 8.32
C SER A 51 15.87 -7.64 8.17
N ALA A 52 14.53 -7.69 8.14
CA ALA A 52 13.76 -8.91 7.93
C ALA A 52 13.52 -9.23 6.44
N GLY A 53 13.91 -8.34 5.53
CA GLY A 53 13.76 -8.53 4.08
C GLY A 53 12.49 -7.94 3.47
N ALA A 54 11.71 -7.18 4.24
CA ALA A 54 10.56 -6.43 3.75
C ALA A 54 11.03 -5.26 2.86
N ALA A 55 10.45 -5.07 1.66
CA ALA A 55 11.02 -4.15 0.66
C ALA A 55 10.03 -3.13 0.09
N GLY A 56 10.59 -1.99 -0.33
CA GLY A 56 9.91 -0.92 -1.05
C GLY A 56 8.94 -0.10 -0.20
N PRO A 57 8.05 0.68 -0.85
CA PRO A 57 7.22 1.68 -0.16
C PRO A 57 6.25 1.07 0.83
N TRP A 58 5.77 -0.14 0.53
CA TRP A 58 4.81 -0.88 1.35
C TRP A 58 5.47 -1.92 2.27
N GLN A 59 6.81 -2.03 2.26
CA GLN A 59 7.53 -3.03 3.05
C GLN A 59 6.93 -4.45 2.90
N LEU A 60 6.75 -4.91 1.65
CA LEU A 60 6.22 -6.24 1.40
C LEU A 60 7.29 -7.31 1.66
N MET A 61 6.96 -8.33 2.45
CA MET A 61 7.75 -9.54 2.56
C MET A 61 7.75 -10.32 1.24
N PRO A 62 8.82 -11.07 0.90
CA PRO A 62 8.88 -11.85 -0.33
C PRO A 62 7.68 -12.78 -0.52
N ASP A 63 7.30 -13.54 0.52
CA ASP A 63 6.19 -14.49 0.44
C ASP A 63 4.85 -13.80 0.20
N THR A 64 4.62 -12.66 0.84
CA THR A 64 3.42 -11.83 0.61
C THR A 64 3.43 -11.28 -0.82
N ALA A 65 4.55 -10.74 -1.29
CA ALA A 65 4.68 -10.22 -2.63
C ALA A 65 4.40 -11.30 -3.69
N ALA A 66 4.97 -12.50 -3.52
CA ALA A 66 4.74 -13.65 -4.40
C ALA A 66 3.27 -14.08 -4.40
N ARG A 67 2.64 -14.17 -3.22
CA ARG A 67 1.21 -14.51 -3.06
C ARG A 67 0.29 -13.55 -3.83
N PHE A 68 0.66 -12.27 -3.90
CA PHE A 68 -0.07 -11.24 -4.64
C PHE A 68 0.58 -10.91 -5.99
N SER A 69 1.25 -11.89 -6.59
CA SER A 69 1.73 -11.87 -7.98
C SER A 69 2.69 -10.73 -8.33
N VAL A 70 3.45 -10.24 -7.35
CA VAL A 70 4.54 -9.27 -7.61
C VAL A 70 5.72 -10.02 -8.24
N PRO A 71 6.15 -9.65 -9.47
CA PRO A 71 7.28 -10.31 -10.11
C PRO A 71 8.58 -9.98 -9.37
N MET A 72 9.34 -11.03 -9.07
CA MET A 72 10.66 -10.96 -8.43
C MET A 72 11.60 -11.92 -9.14
N THR A 73 12.57 -11.37 -9.86
CA THR A 73 13.63 -12.08 -10.57
C THR A 73 14.99 -11.51 -10.17
N ASN A 74 16.08 -12.05 -10.71
CA ASN A 74 17.42 -11.51 -10.45
C ASN A 74 17.57 -10.06 -10.96
N GLY A 75 16.91 -9.71 -12.07
CA GLY A 75 17.00 -8.38 -12.70
C GLY A 75 15.93 -7.39 -12.25
N PHE A 76 14.85 -7.86 -11.62
CA PHE A 76 13.71 -7.03 -11.27
C PHE A 76 13.08 -7.44 -9.94
N ASP A 77 12.83 -6.50 -9.04
CA ASP A 77 12.09 -6.74 -7.80
C ASP A 77 10.93 -5.76 -7.70
N GLY A 78 9.75 -6.24 -8.08
CA GLY A 78 8.52 -5.44 -8.16
C GLY A 78 8.07 -4.87 -6.82
N ARG A 79 8.62 -5.31 -5.68
CA ARG A 79 8.32 -4.73 -4.37
C ARG A 79 8.80 -3.28 -4.27
N TYR A 80 9.83 -2.89 -5.02
CA TYR A 80 10.30 -1.51 -5.12
C TYR A 80 9.54 -0.69 -6.16
N SER A 81 8.66 -1.30 -6.96
CA SER A 81 7.81 -0.60 -7.94
C SER A 81 6.56 -0.10 -7.23
N LEU A 82 6.38 1.23 -7.16
CA LEU A 82 5.22 1.83 -6.50
C LEU A 82 3.90 1.25 -7.02
N PRO A 83 3.68 1.09 -8.34
CA PRO A 83 2.42 0.53 -8.81
C PRO A 83 2.19 -0.92 -8.45
N LEU A 84 3.19 -1.80 -8.67
CA LEU A 84 3.05 -3.23 -8.37
C LEU A 84 2.90 -3.48 -6.88
N ALA A 85 3.72 -2.83 -6.05
CA ALA A 85 3.64 -2.95 -4.60
C ALA A 85 2.32 -2.41 -4.04
N THR A 86 1.80 -1.31 -4.60
CA THR A 86 0.49 -0.77 -4.19
C THR A 86 -0.66 -1.71 -4.54
N GLU A 87 -0.64 -2.29 -5.74
CA GLU A 87 -1.65 -3.26 -6.14
C GLU A 87 -1.66 -4.48 -5.21
N ALA A 88 -0.48 -5.04 -4.93
CA ALA A 88 -0.33 -6.18 -4.03
C ALA A 88 -0.73 -5.84 -2.58
N ALA A 89 -0.24 -4.72 -2.04
CA ALA A 89 -0.53 -4.31 -0.66
C ALA A 89 -2.02 -4.04 -0.43
N LEU A 90 -2.69 -3.34 -1.35
CA LEU A 90 -4.12 -3.06 -1.25
C LEU A 90 -4.97 -4.33 -1.42
N SER A 91 -4.53 -5.27 -2.26
CA SER A 91 -5.18 -6.59 -2.38
C SER A 91 -5.02 -7.39 -1.09
N TYR A 92 -3.84 -7.36 -0.47
CA TYR A 92 -3.58 -8.01 0.81
C TYR A 92 -4.41 -7.40 1.94
N LEU A 93 -4.44 -6.07 2.06
CA LEU A 93 -5.26 -5.36 3.05
C LEU A 93 -6.76 -5.65 2.87
N GLY A 94 -7.25 -5.65 1.63
CA GLY A 94 -8.64 -6.02 1.32
C GLY A 94 -8.96 -7.46 1.75
N TRP A 95 -8.04 -8.39 1.48
CA TRP A 95 -8.16 -9.77 1.94
C TRP A 95 -8.14 -9.88 3.46
N LEU A 96 -7.19 -9.24 4.15
CA LEU A 96 -7.08 -9.22 5.61
C LEU A 96 -8.34 -8.67 6.27
N HIS A 97 -8.89 -7.59 5.71
CA HIS A 97 -10.13 -7.00 6.19
C HIS A 97 -11.29 -8.01 6.13
N GLN A 98 -11.45 -8.73 5.03
CA GLN A 98 -12.47 -9.78 4.93
C GLN A 98 -12.17 -10.97 5.84
N PHE A 99 -10.91 -11.41 5.90
CA PHE A 99 -10.45 -12.53 6.72
C PHE A 99 -10.75 -12.30 8.21
N PHE A 100 -10.56 -11.08 8.70
CA PHE A 100 -10.90 -10.67 10.05
C PHE A 100 -12.32 -10.11 10.16
N GLY A 101 -13.28 -10.51 9.31
CA GLY A 101 -14.70 -10.15 9.50
C GLY A 101 -14.98 -8.66 9.46
N GLN A 102 -14.31 -7.94 8.55
CA GLN A 102 -14.42 -6.50 8.33
C GLN A 102 -13.99 -5.65 9.53
N ASP A 103 -12.88 -6.07 10.17
CA ASP A 103 -12.22 -5.39 11.27
C ASP A 103 -10.87 -4.83 10.83
N TRP A 104 -10.82 -3.53 10.60
CA TRP A 104 -9.60 -2.85 10.15
C TRP A 104 -8.49 -2.84 11.18
N LEU A 105 -8.79 -2.85 12.49
CA LEU A 105 -7.73 -2.85 13.50
C LEU A 105 -6.99 -4.19 13.50
N LEU A 106 -7.73 -5.29 13.38
CA LEU A 106 -7.13 -6.62 13.22
C LEU A 106 -6.42 -6.77 11.88
N ALA A 107 -6.97 -6.23 10.78
CA ALA A 107 -6.31 -6.23 9.49
C ALA A 107 -4.97 -5.47 9.53
N LEU A 108 -4.92 -4.30 10.15
CA LEU A 108 -3.69 -3.52 10.34
C LEU A 108 -2.69 -4.25 11.24
N ALA A 109 -3.15 -4.85 12.34
CA ALA A 109 -2.31 -5.67 13.20
C ALA A 109 -1.71 -6.86 12.43
N ALA A 110 -2.50 -7.50 11.57
CA ALA A 110 -2.09 -8.65 10.80
C ALA A 110 -1.16 -8.28 9.64
N TYR A 111 -1.34 -7.12 9.03
CA TYR A 111 -0.41 -6.59 8.02
C TYR A 111 1.01 -6.47 8.60
N ASN A 112 1.12 -5.98 9.84
CA ASN A 112 2.40 -5.86 10.53
C ASN A 112 2.95 -7.19 11.07
N ALA A 113 2.10 -8.02 11.70
CA ALA A 113 2.56 -9.15 12.51
C ALA A 113 2.36 -10.53 11.85
N GLY A 114 1.69 -10.56 10.70
CA GLY A 114 1.20 -11.75 10.01
C GLY A 114 -0.18 -12.20 10.51
N GLU A 115 -1.04 -12.64 9.58
CA GLU A 115 -2.41 -13.06 9.86
C GLU A 115 -2.49 -14.22 10.86
N GLY A 116 -1.56 -15.19 10.78
CA GLY A 116 -1.57 -16.36 11.66
C GLY A 116 -1.28 -16.01 13.12
N ARG A 117 -0.42 -15.01 13.36
CA ARG A 117 -0.12 -14.52 14.71
C ARG A 117 -1.33 -13.82 15.32
N VAL A 118 -1.98 -12.96 14.56
CA VAL A 118 -3.18 -12.24 15.03
C VAL A 118 -4.34 -13.20 15.24
N LEU A 119 -4.57 -14.14 14.33
CA LEU A 119 -5.59 -15.17 14.49
C LEU A 119 -5.36 -15.99 15.77
N LYS A 120 -4.14 -16.45 16.00
CA LYS A 120 -3.79 -17.18 17.22
C LYS A 120 -4.04 -16.34 18.49
N ALA A 121 -3.71 -15.05 18.46
CA ALA A 121 -3.96 -14.16 19.59
C ALA A 121 -5.47 -14.01 19.86
N VAL A 122 -6.29 -13.84 18.81
CA VAL A 122 -7.76 -13.76 18.92
C VAL A 122 -8.34 -15.03 19.51
N LEU A 123 -7.94 -16.20 18.99
CA LEU A 123 -8.44 -17.49 19.47
C LEU A 123 -8.06 -17.75 20.93
N ASN A 124 -6.82 -17.44 21.32
CA ASN A 124 -6.34 -17.66 22.69
C ASN A 124 -6.92 -16.65 23.69
N GLY A 125 -7.04 -15.38 23.30
CA GLY A 125 -7.52 -14.32 24.17
C GLY A 125 -9.04 -14.29 24.31
N GLY A 126 -9.75 -14.92 23.36
CA GLY A 126 -11.21 -14.87 23.31
C GLY A 126 -11.76 -13.46 23.17
N THR A 127 -11.00 -12.54 22.59
CA THR A 127 -11.37 -11.15 22.34
C THR A 127 -10.89 -10.75 20.94
N ARG A 128 -11.49 -9.72 20.36
CA ARG A 128 -11.07 -9.13 19.08
C ARG A 128 -10.44 -7.75 19.28
N ASN A 129 -10.48 -7.24 20.50
CA ASN A 129 -9.91 -5.97 20.84
C ASN A 129 -8.37 -6.05 20.78
N VAL A 130 -7.78 -5.42 19.76
CA VAL A 130 -6.32 -5.38 19.54
C VAL A 130 -5.52 -4.94 20.78
N TRP A 131 -6.11 -4.11 21.64
CA TRP A 131 -5.48 -3.62 22.86
C TRP A 131 -5.41 -4.68 23.97
N GLU A 132 -6.36 -5.62 23.98
CA GLU A 132 -6.42 -6.73 24.93
C GLU A 132 -5.67 -7.97 24.43
N LEU A 133 -5.45 -8.08 23.12
CA LEU A 133 -4.73 -9.21 22.53
C LEU A 133 -3.28 -9.27 22.99
N GLN A 134 -2.80 -10.50 23.21
CA GLN A 134 -1.38 -10.81 23.44
C GLN A 134 -0.59 -10.72 22.13
N LEU A 135 -0.42 -9.49 21.64
CA LEU A 135 0.37 -9.15 20.47
C LEU A 135 1.69 -8.49 20.89
N PRO A 136 2.73 -8.56 20.04
CA PRO A 136 3.96 -7.79 20.26
C PRO A 136 3.65 -6.30 20.47
N ASN A 137 4.42 -5.65 21.33
CA ASN A 137 4.28 -4.20 21.56
C ASN A 137 4.43 -3.42 20.25
N GLU A 138 5.33 -3.85 19.36
CA GLU A 138 5.51 -3.27 18.04
C GLU A 138 4.21 -3.25 17.23
N THR A 139 3.45 -4.34 17.21
CA THR A 139 2.19 -4.46 16.48
C THR A 139 1.11 -3.55 17.06
N ARG A 140 0.97 -3.49 18.39
CA ARG A 140 0.02 -2.56 19.02
C ARG A 140 0.40 -1.10 18.76
N LEU A 141 1.69 -0.78 18.82
CA LEU A 141 2.21 0.53 18.49
C LEU A 141 2.02 0.87 17.00
N TYR A 142 2.14 -0.12 16.11
CA TYR A 142 1.89 0.06 14.68
C TYR A 142 0.44 0.51 14.43
N VAL A 143 -0.53 -0.20 15.00
CA VAL A 143 -1.94 0.18 14.92
C VAL A 143 -2.14 1.57 15.52
N ALA A 144 -1.63 1.83 16.74
CA ALA A 144 -1.76 3.13 17.39
C ALA A 144 -1.16 4.29 16.58
N ARG A 145 0.01 4.08 15.94
CA ARG A 145 0.65 5.06 15.05
C ARG A 145 -0.24 5.39 13.85
N PHE A 146 -0.87 4.38 13.25
CA PHE A 146 -1.82 4.59 12.16
C PHE A 146 -3.03 5.40 12.61
N LEU A 147 -3.62 5.09 13.77
CA LEU A 147 -4.75 5.86 14.30
C LEU A 147 -4.35 7.32 14.56
N ALA A 148 -3.20 7.52 15.21
CA ALA A 148 -2.71 8.85 15.58
C ALA A 148 -2.39 9.69 14.34
N LEU A 149 -1.72 9.11 13.34
CA LEU A 149 -1.44 9.78 12.08
C LEU A 149 -2.74 10.12 11.33
N SER A 150 -3.69 9.20 11.31
CA SER A 150 -4.99 9.42 10.66
C SER A 150 -5.74 10.59 11.29
N GLN A 151 -5.84 10.62 12.62
CA GLN A 151 -6.50 11.72 13.33
C GLN A 151 -5.74 13.05 13.19
N LEU A 152 -4.39 13.00 13.22
CA LEU A 152 -3.57 14.19 13.05
C LEU A 152 -3.81 14.85 11.68
N LEU A 153 -3.91 14.06 10.61
CA LEU A 153 -4.10 14.59 9.26
C LEU A 153 -5.55 15.02 9.02
N ASP A 154 -6.55 14.25 9.51
CA ASP A 154 -7.97 14.62 9.43
C ASP A 154 -8.28 15.94 10.16
N ARG A 155 -7.58 16.20 11.28
CA ARG A 155 -7.78 17.39 12.12
C ARG A 155 -6.52 18.26 12.19
N ALA A 156 -5.77 18.34 11.09
CA ALA A 156 -4.48 19.02 11.04
C ALA A 156 -4.53 20.46 11.59
N ALA A 157 -5.52 21.24 11.15
CA ALA A 157 -5.72 22.61 11.62
C ALA A 157 -5.96 22.70 13.14
N GLN A 158 -6.78 21.82 13.71
CA GLN A 158 -7.08 21.79 15.15
C GLN A 158 -5.85 21.41 15.99
N HIS A 159 -4.96 20.60 15.44
CA HIS A 159 -3.71 20.20 16.08
C HIS A 159 -2.53 21.16 15.83
N GLY A 160 -2.78 22.30 15.15
CA GLY A 160 -1.73 23.26 14.78
C GLY A 160 -0.69 22.65 13.85
N PHE A 161 -1.09 21.67 13.03
CA PHE A 161 -0.26 21.04 12.03
C PHE A 161 -0.57 21.63 10.66
N VAL A 162 0.42 22.30 10.06
CA VAL A 162 0.29 22.87 8.73
C VAL A 162 0.66 21.80 7.71
N LEU A 163 -0.32 21.38 6.91
CA LEU A 163 -0.05 20.50 5.77
C LEU A 163 0.72 21.29 4.70
N PRO A 164 1.71 20.67 4.04
CA PRO A 164 2.40 21.33 2.94
C PRO A 164 1.37 21.70 1.85
N PRO A 165 1.47 22.90 1.24
CA PRO A 165 0.53 23.33 0.23
C PRO A 165 0.53 22.37 -0.95
N TRP A 166 -0.62 22.22 -1.57
CA TRP A 166 -0.78 21.39 -2.77
C TRP A 166 -0.01 22.01 -3.94
N GLN A 167 0.95 21.26 -4.49
CA GLN A 167 1.64 21.69 -5.70
C GLN A 167 0.91 21.17 -6.93
N ALA A 168 0.30 22.08 -7.70
CA ALA A 168 -0.37 21.74 -8.95
C ALA A 168 0.64 21.23 -9.99
N GLY A 169 0.36 20.08 -10.61
CA GLY A 169 1.14 19.55 -11.74
C GLY A 169 2.18 18.48 -11.39
N GLU A 170 2.38 18.15 -10.11
CA GLU A 170 3.32 17.10 -9.67
C GLU A 170 2.72 15.69 -9.69
N ASN A 171 1.91 15.35 -10.70
CA ASN A 171 1.29 14.03 -10.75
C ASN A 171 2.27 12.99 -11.29
N ILE A 172 2.37 11.87 -10.60
CA ILE A 172 3.03 10.69 -11.14
C ILE A 172 2.23 10.20 -12.34
N ARG A 173 2.93 9.97 -13.44
CA ARG A 173 2.42 9.21 -14.57
C ARG A 173 2.98 7.80 -14.52
N VAL A 174 2.14 6.84 -14.88
CA VAL A 174 2.51 5.42 -14.97
C VAL A 174 2.46 5.04 -16.45
N TRP A 175 3.57 4.53 -16.98
CA TRP A 175 3.65 3.95 -18.30
C TRP A 175 3.78 2.45 -18.19
N ARG A 176 3.01 1.71 -18.98
CA ARG A 176 3.16 0.28 -19.14
C ARG A 176 3.78 -0.02 -20.50
N GLN A 177 4.70 -0.97 -20.53
CA GLN A 177 5.34 -1.47 -21.74
C GLN A 177 4.96 -2.94 -21.92
N PRO A 178 3.92 -3.25 -22.72
CA PRO A 178 3.47 -4.63 -22.89
C PRO A 178 4.50 -5.54 -23.55
N GLY A 179 5.37 -4.97 -24.41
CA GLY A 179 6.35 -5.70 -25.20
C GLY A 179 7.73 -5.87 -24.55
N GLY A 180 7.96 -5.32 -23.35
CA GLY A 180 9.27 -5.40 -22.68
C GLY A 180 9.34 -4.62 -21.37
N CYS A 181 10.44 -4.76 -20.65
CA CYS A 181 10.66 -4.10 -19.36
C CYS A 181 11.96 -3.28 -19.36
N SER A 182 12.41 -2.73 -20.49
CA SER A 182 13.67 -1.98 -20.52
C SER A 182 13.51 -0.55 -20.02
N LEU A 183 14.03 -0.26 -18.83
CA LEU A 183 14.04 1.10 -18.28
C LEU A 183 14.94 2.03 -19.11
N LEU A 184 16.02 1.47 -19.67
CA LEU A 184 16.96 2.21 -20.52
C LEU A 184 16.31 2.68 -21.82
N GLU A 185 15.61 1.78 -22.52
CA GLU A 185 14.92 2.13 -23.77
C GLU A 185 13.86 3.18 -23.52
N TRP A 186 13.05 3.01 -22.47
CA TRP A 186 12.05 4.01 -22.08
C TRP A 186 12.68 5.38 -21.81
N ALA A 187 13.79 5.42 -21.06
CA ALA A 187 14.46 6.67 -20.72
C ALA A 187 15.03 7.36 -21.97
N MET A 188 15.65 6.60 -22.87
CA MET A 188 16.18 7.10 -24.15
C MET A 188 15.08 7.66 -25.05
N GLU A 189 13.97 6.92 -25.22
CA GLU A 189 12.83 7.37 -26.03
C GLU A 189 12.19 8.66 -25.51
N ARG A 190 12.25 8.88 -24.19
CA ARG A 190 11.65 10.06 -23.53
C ARG A 190 12.63 11.18 -23.23
N GLY A 191 13.92 11.01 -23.54
CA GLY A 191 14.96 11.98 -23.22
C GLY A 191 15.12 12.21 -21.72
N VAL A 192 14.84 11.20 -20.90
CA VAL A 192 14.99 11.23 -19.44
C VAL A 192 16.36 10.69 -19.08
N ALA A 193 17.08 11.37 -18.19
CA ALA A 193 18.38 10.91 -17.72
C ALA A 193 18.22 9.63 -16.87
N MET A 194 19.12 8.66 -17.03
CA MET A 194 19.01 7.36 -16.35
C MET A 194 19.04 7.47 -14.83
N ASN A 195 19.80 8.42 -14.26
CA ASN A 195 19.80 8.67 -12.81
C ASN A 195 18.42 9.12 -12.30
N GLU A 196 17.69 9.91 -13.09
CA GLU A 196 16.34 10.35 -12.77
C GLU A 196 15.33 9.21 -12.95
N ALA A 197 15.44 8.45 -14.05
CA ALA A 197 14.60 7.28 -14.30
C ALA A 197 14.75 6.25 -13.17
N SER A 198 15.98 5.87 -12.80
CA SER A 198 16.24 4.89 -11.73
C SER A 198 15.82 5.40 -10.34
N ARG A 199 15.91 6.70 -10.06
CA ARG A 199 15.44 7.27 -8.79
C ARG A 199 13.95 6.99 -8.54
N TRP A 200 13.14 7.08 -9.59
CA TRP A 200 11.70 6.79 -9.52
C TRP A 200 11.39 5.30 -9.68
N ASN A 201 12.32 4.52 -10.26
CA ASN A 201 12.09 3.12 -10.64
C ASN A 201 13.16 2.16 -10.07
N PRO A 202 13.30 2.07 -8.73
CA PRO A 202 14.31 1.20 -8.11
C PRO A 202 14.03 -0.31 -8.23
N ALA A 203 12.89 -0.71 -8.81
CA ALA A 203 12.58 -2.11 -9.09
C ALA A 203 13.56 -2.76 -10.08
N TRP A 204 14.18 -1.97 -10.94
CA TRP A 204 15.17 -2.44 -11.92
C TRP A 204 16.54 -2.58 -11.27
N ARG A 205 16.97 -3.83 -11.08
CA ARG A 205 18.35 -4.17 -10.67
C ARG A 205 19.27 -4.29 -11.89
N LEU A 206 18.70 -4.66 -13.03
CA LEU A 206 19.33 -4.64 -14.35
C LEU A 206 18.50 -3.72 -15.27
N PRO A 207 19.12 -2.98 -16.22
CA PRO A 207 18.39 -2.09 -17.11
C PRO A 207 17.34 -2.81 -18.00
N ASP A 208 17.64 -4.05 -18.37
CA ASP A 208 16.78 -4.93 -19.16
C ASP A 208 16.62 -6.28 -18.43
N PRO A 209 15.62 -6.40 -17.54
CA PRO A 209 15.34 -7.64 -16.83
C PRO A 209 14.64 -8.61 -17.78
N ARG A 210 15.37 -9.67 -18.16
CA ARG A 210 14.77 -10.81 -18.86
C ARG A 210 13.69 -11.45 -17.98
N GLU A 211 12.71 -12.07 -18.62
CA GLU A 211 11.63 -12.87 -17.98
C GLU A 211 10.53 -12.05 -17.28
N VAL A 212 10.55 -10.71 -17.38
CA VAL A 212 9.45 -9.85 -16.90
C VAL A 212 8.87 -9.07 -18.07
N SER A 213 7.55 -8.89 -18.08
CA SER A 213 6.82 -8.10 -19.07
C SER A 213 5.81 -7.19 -18.37
N ASP A 214 5.29 -6.18 -19.10
CA ASP A 214 4.30 -5.22 -18.60
C ASP A 214 4.73 -4.43 -17.36
N CYS A 215 6.03 -4.12 -17.25
CA CYS A 215 6.54 -3.38 -16.10
C CYS A 215 6.02 -1.94 -16.09
N PRO A 216 5.47 -1.47 -14.96
CA PRO A 216 5.05 -0.09 -14.84
C PRO A 216 6.24 0.80 -14.48
N ILE A 217 6.54 1.76 -15.36
CA ILE A 217 7.53 2.81 -15.14
C ILE A 217 6.81 4.06 -14.64
N ILE A 218 7.33 4.69 -13.59
CA ILE A 218 6.79 5.92 -13.02
C ILE A 218 7.74 7.11 -13.17
N TYR A 219 7.17 8.31 -13.29
CA TYR A 219 7.94 9.56 -13.37
C TYR A 219 7.10 10.75 -12.91
N GLY A 220 7.73 11.65 -12.12
CA GLY A 220 7.09 12.81 -11.51
C GLY A 220 7.59 14.19 -11.99
N GLY A 221 8.47 14.26 -13.00
CA GLY A 221 9.00 15.52 -13.52
C GLY A 221 8.10 16.19 -14.59
N GLY A 222 8.00 17.52 -14.55
CA GLY A 222 7.17 18.34 -15.45
C GLY A 222 7.43 18.14 -16.96
N LYS A 223 6.35 18.33 -17.74
CA LYS A 223 6.18 18.08 -19.20
C LYS A 223 7.01 16.93 -19.77
N ALA A 224 6.47 15.71 -19.65
CA ALA A 224 6.86 14.63 -20.55
C ALA A 224 6.68 15.09 -22.03
N PRO A 225 7.64 14.81 -22.93
CA PRO A 225 7.48 15.08 -24.36
C PRO A 225 6.22 14.39 -24.90
N PRO A 226 5.62 14.92 -25.98
CA PRO A 226 4.37 14.39 -26.51
C PRO A 226 4.52 12.89 -26.79
N ALA A 227 3.58 12.10 -26.29
CA ALA A 227 3.55 10.67 -26.57
C ALA A 227 3.53 10.46 -28.10
N PRO A 228 4.20 9.41 -28.62
CA PRO A 228 3.96 9.01 -30.00
C PRO A 228 2.46 8.75 -30.17
N ARG A 229 1.88 9.29 -31.25
CA ARG A 229 0.46 9.10 -31.60
C ARG A 229 0.25 7.62 -31.94
N HIS A 230 -0.07 6.81 -30.96
CA HIS A 230 -0.66 5.50 -31.17
C HIS A 230 -1.90 5.33 -30.31
N GLN A 231 -2.97 5.03 -31.03
CA GLN A 231 -4.36 4.68 -30.70
C GLN A 231 -4.71 4.54 -29.21
N GLU A 232 -5.86 5.12 -28.86
CA GLU A 232 -6.62 4.85 -27.64
C GLU A 232 -6.69 3.35 -27.36
N THR A 233 -5.72 2.86 -26.61
CA THR A 233 -5.87 1.64 -25.86
C THR A 233 -6.64 2.07 -24.64
N ARG A 234 -7.92 1.67 -24.60
CA ARG A 234 -8.70 1.60 -23.36
C ARG A 234 -7.76 1.13 -22.26
N PRO A 235 -7.75 1.74 -21.06
CA PRO A 235 -7.00 1.18 -19.95
C PRO A 235 -7.42 -0.27 -19.86
N GLN A 236 -6.51 -1.18 -20.22
CA GLN A 236 -6.67 -2.55 -19.83
C GLN A 236 -6.63 -2.44 -18.32
N LEU A 237 -7.80 -2.56 -17.69
CA LEU A 237 -7.87 -3.08 -16.34
C LEU A 237 -7.02 -4.36 -16.42
N VAL A 238 -5.77 -4.27 -15.99
CA VAL A 238 -5.18 -5.39 -15.28
C VAL A 238 -6.23 -5.66 -14.23
N ARG A 239 -6.92 -6.78 -14.43
CA ARG A 239 -8.05 -7.19 -13.62
C ARG A 239 -7.48 -7.19 -12.21
N ALA A 240 -7.75 -6.12 -11.44
CA ALA A 240 -7.49 -6.12 -10.02
C ALA A 240 -7.98 -7.48 -9.57
N VAL A 241 -7.11 -8.29 -8.96
CA VAL A 241 -7.48 -9.63 -8.51
C VAL A 241 -8.81 -9.41 -7.79
N SER A 242 -9.90 -9.88 -8.41
CA SER A 242 -11.22 -9.57 -7.89
C SER A 242 -11.20 -10.05 -6.45
N LEU A 243 -11.80 -9.31 -5.52
CA LEU A 243 -12.01 -9.85 -4.18
C LEU A 243 -12.74 -11.22 -4.25
N GLU A 244 -13.48 -11.46 -5.34
CA GLU A 244 -14.08 -12.73 -5.74
C GLU A 244 -13.07 -13.79 -6.20
N SER A 245 -11.95 -13.42 -6.82
CA SER A 245 -10.89 -14.36 -7.23
C SER A 245 -9.85 -14.66 -6.15
N LEU A 246 -9.86 -13.93 -5.03
CA LEU A 246 -9.14 -14.29 -3.79
C LEU A 246 -9.88 -15.36 -2.96
N HIS A 247 -10.98 -15.91 -3.50
CA HIS A 247 -11.67 -17.05 -2.93
C HIS A 247 -10.87 -18.33 -3.19
N ASP A 248 -9.79 -18.52 -2.45
CA ASP A 248 -9.34 -19.88 -2.16
C ASP A 248 -10.41 -20.52 -1.23
N PRO A 249 -11.18 -21.51 -1.70
CA PRO A 249 -12.22 -22.13 -0.89
C PRO A 249 -11.65 -22.79 0.38
N LEU A 250 -10.36 -23.15 0.40
CA LEU A 250 -9.69 -23.69 1.59
C LEU A 250 -9.32 -22.62 2.62
N LEU A 251 -9.25 -21.34 2.23
CA LEU A 251 -8.96 -20.20 3.13
C LEU A 251 -10.21 -19.43 3.58
N LEU A 252 -11.38 -19.70 2.98
CA LEU A 252 -12.66 -19.08 3.33
C LEU A 252 -13.54 -19.94 4.25
N LEU A 253 -13.30 -21.24 4.30
CA LEU A 253 -13.98 -22.15 5.25
C LEU A 253 -13.73 -21.79 6.74
N PRO A 254 -12.57 -21.24 7.15
CA PRO A 254 -12.38 -20.74 8.51
C PRO A 254 -13.03 -19.37 8.78
N ALA A 255 -13.32 -18.58 7.73
CA ALA A 255 -13.78 -17.19 7.87
C ALA A 255 -15.30 -17.03 7.78
N ARG A 256 -16.01 -17.99 7.16
CA ARG A 256 -17.49 -17.97 7.08
C ARG A 256 -18.20 -18.50 8.35
N GLY A 257 -17.45 -18.83 9.41
CA GLY A 257 -17.95 -19.48 10.62
C GLY A 257 -17.30 -19.02 11.93
N LEU A 258 -17.31 -17.71 12.23
CA LEU A 258 -17.22 -17.22 13.62
C LEU A 258 -18.56 -17.47 14.38
N ASP A 259 -19.03 -18.71 14.34
CA ASP A 259 -19.93 -19.29 15.35
C ASP A 259 -19.20 -20.49 15.95
N MET A 260 -18.72 -20.28 17.18
CA MET A 260 -17.86 -21.17 17.95
C MET A 260 -18.72 -22.12 18.81
N GLY A 261 -19.54 -22.98 18.20
CA GLY A 261 -20.26 -24.03 18.93
C GLY A 261 -19.32 -25.21 19.21
N ARG A 262 -18.60 -25.30 20.34
CA ARG A 262 -19.08 -25.17 21.73
C ARG A 262 -18.20 -24.23 22.55
N GLY A 263 -18.71 -23.03 22.80
CA GLY A 263 -18.07 -21.98 23.59
C GLY A 263 -18.16 -20.64 22.87
N GLY A 264 -19.39 -20.20 22.55
CA GLY A 264 -19.65 -19.01 21.75
C GLY A 264 -19.07 -17.76 22.38
N LEU A 265 -18.00 -17.23 21.79
CA LEU A 265 -17.51 -15.89 22.05
C LEU A 265 -18.30 -14.92 21.16
N THR A 266 -19.41 -14.41 21.67
CA THR A 266 -20.10 -13.27 21.06
C THR A 266 -19.29 -12.02 21.42
N LEU A 267 -18.46 -11.57 20.49
CA LEU A 267 -17.62 -10.40 20.67
C LEU A 267 -18.24 -9.25 19.89
N GLU A 268 -18.78 -8.28 20.62
CA GLU A 268 -19.37 -7.08 20.05
C GLU A 268 -18.33 -6.36 19.17
N ARG A 269 -18.80 -5.87 18.01
CA ARG A 269 -18.02 -5.02 17.14
C ARG A 269 -17.71 -3.73 17.91
N LEU A 270 -16.45 -3.46 18.19
CA LEU A 270 -16.07 -2.14 18.68
C LEU A 270 -16.49 -1.09 17.62
N PRO A 271 -17.09 0.04 18.02
CA PRO A 271 -17.43 1.11 17.07
C PRO A 271 -16.19 1.47 16.27
N ASP A 272 -16.30 1.63 14.95
CA ASP A 272 -15.18 1.99 14.07
C ASP A 272 -14.48 3.25 14.63
N PRO A 273 -13.35 3.10 15.34
CA PRO A 273 -12.76 4.20 16.07
C PRO A 273 -12.00 5.14 15.14
N LEU A 274 -11.94 4.79 13.86
CA LEU A 274 -11.22 5.51 12.83
C LEU A 274 -12.14 6.25 11.87
N GLY A 275 -13.44 5.95 11.89
CA GLY A 275 -14.33 6.37 10.80
C GLY A 275 -13.82 5.91 9.43
N LEU A 276 -13.10 4.79 9.33
CA LEU A 276 -12.68 4.19 8.05
C LEU A 276 -13.88 3.78 7.18
N GLU A 277 -15.04 3.55 7.77
CA GLU A 277 -16.29 3.37 7.03
C GLU A 277 -16.80 4.69 6.40
N GLN A 278 -16.21 5.84 6.73
CA GLN A 278 -16.56 7.14 6.15
C GLN A 278 -15.74 7.40 4.88
N ALA A 279 -16.42 7.59 3.75
CA ALA A 279 -15.82 7.93 2.46
C ALA A 279 -15.37 9.40 2.39
N ARG A 280 -14.46 9.82 3.28
CA ARG A 280 -13.93 11.20 3.30
C ARG A 280 -12.62 11.30 2.51
N PRO A 281 -12.45 12.31 1.64
CA PRO A 281 -11.19 12.52 0.97
C PRO A 281 -10.10 12.85 2.00
N LEU A 282 -8.95 12.17 1.87
CA LEU A 282 -7.79 12.31 2.76
C LEU A 282 -7.30 13.76 2.88
N LEU A 283 -7.44 14.52 1.80
CA LEU A 283 -6.90 15.86 1.59
C LEU A 283 -7.96 16.63 0.80
N ALA A 284 -8.84 17.36 1.49
CA ALA A 284 -9.72 18.33 0.85
C ALA A 284 -8.90 19.58 0.45
N PRO A 285 -9.26 20.28 -0.64
CA PRO A 285 -8.60 21.51 -1.05
C PRO A 285 -8.70 22.63 0.01
#